data_AF-A0A8S3IQX7-F1
#
_entry.id   AF-A0A8S3IQX7-F1
#
_cell.length_a   1.000
_cell.length_b   1.000
_cell.length_c   1.000
_cell.angle_alpha   90.00
_cell.angle_beta   90.00
_cell.angle_gamma   90.00
#
_symmetry.space_group_name_H-M   'P 1'
#
loop_
_entity.id
_entity.type
_entity.pdbx_description
1 polymer ?
#
loop_
_entity_poly.entity_id
_entity_poly.type
_entity_poly.pdbx_seq_one_letter_code
_entity_poly.pdbx_strand_id
1 'polypeptide(L)'
;RTTLVIAHRLSTIRNAHKIIVMHKGQVIEEGDHESLMRLRGTYYSLVEQQNLLKAEEEAQLALELNQSAVPCKTDEAPLGFSRKRASTIVSMTPSVKNALYGKRKSSGTSDDAVDEKTIEVKKPSATFAMLKMNKREWKYIFIGCVSCLCNGGIQPAFGVVLSKLTAVDFQFLQMFIKTILLLSFASIETGLSRM
;
A
#
# COMPACT_ATOMS: atom_id res chain seq x y z
N ARG A 1 18.47 23.46 -39.20
CA ARG A 1 17.07 23.38 -38.72
C ARG A 1 17.06 23.75 -37.26
N THR A 2 16.14 24.63 -36.84
CA THR A 2 16.03 25.08 -35.44
C THR A 2 14.68 24.62 -34.91
N THR A 3 14.64 24.11 -33.68
CA THR A 3 13.42 23.54 -33.08
C THR A 3 13.27 24.07 -31.67
N LEU A 4 12.14 24.70 -31.36
CA LEU A 4 11.75 25.10 -30.01
C LEU A 4 10.71 24.09 -29.50
N VAL A 5 10.88 23.60 -28.27
CA VAL A 5 9.97 22.62 -27.65
C VAL A 5 9.61 23.08 -26.25
N ILE A 6 8.32 23.22 -25.99
CA ILE A 6 7.75 23.42 -24.64
C ILE A 6 7.27 22.05 -24.17
N ALA A 7 7.74 21.59 -23.01
CA ALA A 7 7.44 20.25 -22.51
C ALA A 7 7.02 20.27 -21.04
N HIS A 8 5.98 19.48 -20.72
CA HIS A 8 5.60 19.17 -19.33
C HIS A 8 6.41 18.01 -18.73
N ARG A 9 7.00 17.13 -19.57
CA ARG A 9 7.78 15.97 -19.13
C ARG A 9 9.27 16.30 -19.22
N LEU A 10 9.99 16.36 -18.10
CA LEU A 10 11.41 16.72 -18.13
C LEU A 10 12.26 15.68 -18.90
N SER A 11 11.79 14.43 -19.00
CA SER A 11 12.42 13.38 -19.80
C SER A 11 12.55 13.72 -21.29
N THR A 12 11.64 14.51 -21.87
CA THR A 12 11.67 14.85 -23.31
C THR A 12 12.62 16.00 -23.64
N ILE A 13 13.02 16.80 -22.65
CA ILE A 13 13.95 17.94 -22.80
C ILE A 13 15.35 17.64 -22.26
N ARG A 14 15.58 16.46 -21.66
CA ARG A 14 16.88 16.05 -21.12
C ARG A 14 18.03 16.12 -22.15
N ASN A 15 17.73 15.79 -23.40
CA ASN A 15 18.70 15.76 -24.51
C ASN A 15 18.69 17.06 -25.35
N ALA A 16 18.10 18.15 -24.84
CA ALA A 16 18.11 19.43 -25.54
C ALA A 16 19.48 20.13 -25.40
N HIS A 17 19.96 20.72 -26.50
CA HIS A 17 21.23 21.47 -26.54
C HIS A 17 21.25 22.69 -25.60
N LYS A 18 20.07 23.27 -25.34
CA LYS A 18 19.87 24.38 -24.40
C LYS A 18 18.48 24.24 -23.77
N ILE A 19 18.43 24.36 -22.46
CA ILE A 19 17.22 24.32 -21.63
C ILE A 19 17.10 25.71 -21.00
N ILE A 20 15.91 26.29 -21.06
CA ILE A 20 15.57 27.59 -20.49
C ILE A 20 14.43 27.36 -19.50
N VAL A 21 14.65 27.69 -18.23
CA VAL A 21 13.62 27.63 -17.19
C VAL A 21 13.06 29.02 -16.98
N MET A 22 11.73 29.12 -17.04
CA MET A 22 11.01 30.37 -16.84
C MET A 22 10.16 30.32 -15.56
N HIS A 23 10.15 31.42 -14.82
CA HIS A 23 9.25 31.63 -13.69
C HIS A 23 8.60 33.02 -13.81
N LYS A 24 7.27 33.07 -13.72
CA LYS A 24 6.48 34.33 -13.83
C LYS A 24 6.83 35.19 -15.07
N GLY A 25 7.12 34.54 -16.20
CA GLY A 25 7.47 35.23 -17.46
C GLY A 25 8.93 35.68 -17.58
N GLN A 26 9.77 35.46 -16.56
CA GLN A 26 11.21 35.77 -16.60
C GLN A 26 12.03 34.48 -16.73
N VAL A 27 13.16 34.54 -17.44
CA VAL A 27 14.15 33.45 -17.46
C VAL A 27 14.92 33.48 -16.15
N ILE A 28 14.91 32.37 -15.42
CA ILE A 28 15.62 32.23 -14.14
C ILE A 28 16.90 31.41 -14.25
N GLU A 29 16.91 30.40 -15.12
CA GLU A 29 18.02 29.47 -15.32
C GLU A 29 18.11 29.13 -16.81
N GLU A 30 19.34 29.07 -17.34
CA GLU A 30 19.60 28.68 -18.73
C GLU A 30 20.91 27.88 -18.80
N GLY A 31 20.91 26.76 -19.54
CA GLY A 31 22.09 25.92 -19.71
C GLY A 31 21.79 24.58 -20.38
N ASP A 32 22.78 23.71 -20.45
CA ASP A 32 22.58 22.29 -20.75
C ASP A 32 22.09 21.52 -19.51
N HIS A 33 21.63 20.28 -19.70
CA HIS A 33 21.13 19.43 -18.61
C HIS A 33 22.17 19.22 -17.49
N GLU A 34 23.45 19.05 -17.80
CA GLU A 34 24.46 18.76 -16.78
C GLU A 34 24.80 20.01 -15.96
N SER A 35 24.98 21.16 -16.59
CA SER A 35 25.20 22.43 -15.88
C SER A 35 24.04 22.80 -14.96
N LEU A 36 22.79 22.64 -15.42
CA LEU A 36 21.61 22.91 -14.60
C LEU A 36 21.47 21.93 -13.42
N MET A 37 21.85 20.67 -13.59
CA MET A 37 21.90 19.69 -12.49
C MET A 37 22.99 20.01 -11.46
N ARG A 38 24.15 20.54 -11.90
CA ARG A 38 25.23 20.99 -10.99
C ARG A 38 24.84 22.24 -10.19
N LEU A 39 24.09 23.16 -10.79
CA LEU A 39 23.60 24.39 -10.15
C LEU A 39 22.60 24.12 -9.02
N ARG A 40 21.95 22.94 -8.99
CA ARG A 40 20.95 22.54 -7.98
C ARG A 40 19.81 23.56 -7.77
N GLY A 41 19.44 24.26 -8.84
CA GLY A 41 18.36 25.24 -8.84
C GLY A 41 16.97 24.64 -9.03
N THR A 42 16.09 25.45 -9.59
CA THR A 42 14.69 25.15 -9.90
C THR A 42 14.59 23.96 -10.87
N TYR A 43 15.45 23.90 -11.89
CA TYR A 43 15.50 22.74 -12.79
C TYR A 43 15.76 21.43 -12.04
N TYR A 44 16.75 21.42 -11.16
CA TYR A 44 17.14 20.25 -10.38
C TYR A 44 15.98 19.77 -9.48
N SER A 45 15.33 20.68 -8.76
CA SER A 45 14.21 20.34 -7.88
C SER A 45 13.04 19.68 -8.64
N LEU A 46 12.73 20.16 -9.85
CA LEU A 46 11.71 19.56 -10.72
C LEU A 46 12.09 18.15 -11.21
N VAL A 47 13.37 17.92 -11.53
CA VAL A 47 13.89 16.59 -11.91
C VAL A 47 13.84 15.62 -10.71
N GLU A 48 14.25 16.06 -9.53
CA GLU A 48 14.25 15.27 -8.30
C GLU A 48 12.83 14.82 -7.93
N GLN A 49 11.85 15.73 -7.95
CA GLN A 49 10.43 15.41 -7.74
C GLN A 49 9.91 14.37 -8.76
N GLN A 50 10.23 14.50 -10.05
CA GLN A 50 9.81 13.51 -11.06
C GLN A 50 10.53 12.16 -10.95
N ASN A 51 11.68 12.09 -10.28
CA ASN A 51 12.38 10.83 -10.03
C ASN A 51 11.83 10.11 -8.79
N LEU A 52 11.50 10.86 -7.73
CA LEU A 52 10.90 10.30 -6.51
C LEU A 52 9.54 9.63 -6.80
N LEU A 53 8.66 10.31 -7.55
CA LEU A 53 7.35 9.75 -7.94
C LEU A 53 7.49 8.42 -8.70
N LYS A 54 8.46 8.31 -9.62
CA LYS A 54 8.72 7.06 -10.35
C LYS A 54 9.29 5.96 -9.45
N ALA A 55 10.17 6.32 -8.51
CA ALA A 55 10.73 5.34 -7.58
C ALA A 55 9.63 4.79 -6.64
N GLU A 56 8.66 5.62 -6.25
CA GLU A 56 7.47 5.20 -5.50
C GLU A 56 6.54 4.30 -6.33
N GLU A 57 6.32 4.62 -7.61
CA GLU A 57 5.58 3.77 -8.56
C GLU A 57 6.27 2.41 -8.77
N GLU A 58 7.58 2.40 -9.04
CA GLU A 58 8.39 1.18 -9.23
C GLU A 58 8.41 0.30 -7.98
N ALA A 59 8.48 0.89 -6.77
CA ALA A 59 8.40 0.15 -5.51
C ALA A 59 7.03 -0.48 -5.26
N GLN A 60 5.94 0.18 -5.65
CA GLN A 60 4.58 -0.37 -5.57
C GLN A 60 4.39 -1.52 -6.56
N LEU A 61 4.86 -1.36 -7.81
CA LEU A 61 4.78 -2.37 -8.86
C LEU A 61 5.60 -3.64 -8.51
N ALA A 62 6.76 -3.47 -7.84
CA ALA A 62 7.54 -4.58 -7.31
C ALA A 62 6.84 -5.35 -6.17
N LEU A 63 6.04 -4.67 -5.34
CA LEU A 63 5.23 -5.30 -4.29
C LEU A 63 4.06 -6.11 -4.86
N GLU A 64 3.42 -5.63 -5.94
CA GLU A 64 2.35 -6.37 -6.63
C GLU A 64 2.88 -7.63 -7.36
N LEU A 65 4.05 -7.56 -7.98
CA LEU A 65 4.69 -8.72 -8.62
C LEU A 65 4.99 -9.85 -7.63
N ASN A 66 5.33 -9.55 -6.38
CA ASN A 66 5.56 -10.56 -5.34
C ASN A 66 4.26 -11.24 -4.85
N GLN A 67 3.07 -10.70 -5.16
CA GLN A 67 1.77 -11.30 -4.79
C GLN A 67 1.25 -12.31 -5.83
N SER A 68 1.87 -12.41 -7.01
CA SER A 68 1.52 -13.42 -8.03
C SER A 68 2.28 -14.75 -7.87
N ALA A 69 3.17 -14.87 -6.89
CA ALA A 69 3.79 -16.14 -6.53
C ALA A 69 2.79 -17.04 -5.77
N VAL A 70 2.01 -17.81 -6.52
CA VAL A 70 1.08 -18.82 -6.00
C VAL A 70 1.80 -19.75 -5.00
N PRO A 71 1.39 -19.81 -3.71
CA PRO A 71 1.85 -20.83 -2.79
C PRO A 71 1.13 -22.14 -3.14
N CYS A 72 1.64 -22.84 -4.16
CA CYS A 72 1.21 -24.19 -4.45
C CYS A 72 1.63 -25.08 -3.27
N LYS A 73 0.65 -25.67 -2.57
CA LYS A 73 0.93 -26.59 -1.49
C LYS A 73 1.36 -27.94 -2.06
N THR A 74 2.57 -28.35 -1.74
CA THR A 74 2.95 -29.76 -1.67
C THR A 74 3.75 -29.94 -0.40
N ASP A 75 3.17 -30.68 0.54
CA ASP A 75 3.83 -31.14 1.75
C ASP A 75 4.92 -32.16 1.38
N GLU A 76 6.11 -32.06 1.99
CA GLU A 76 6.88 -33.21 2.48
C GLU A 76 8.05 -32.75 3.39
N ALA A 77 8.50 -33.66 4.26
CA ALA A 77 9.25 -33.34 5.48
C ALA A 77 10.78 -33.16 5.30
N PRO A 78 11.53 -32.68 6.31
CA PRO A 78 12.87 -32.11 6.13
C PRO A 78 14.02 -33.12 6.27
N LEU A 79 15.21 -32.77 5.75
CA LEU A 79 16.56 -32.99 6.35
C LEU A 79 17.67 -32.54 5.38
N GLY A 80 18.79 -32.00 5.88
CA GLY A 80 20.06 -32.05 5.13
C GLY A 80 20.88 -30.76 4.92
N PHE A 81 21.67 -30.40 5.94
CA PHE A 81 23.11 -30.13 5.80
C PHE A 81 23.63 -28.86 5.06
N SER A 82 23.75 -27.77 5.82
CA SER A 82 25.02 -27.06 6.09
C SER A 82 25.99 -26.75 4.92
N ARG A 83 26.11 -25.46 4.56
CA ARG A 83 27.40 -24.88 4.16
C ARG A 83 27.64 -23.46 4.71
N LYS A 84 28.50 -23.42 5.73
CA LYS A 84 29.34 -22.33 6.29
C LYS A 84 29.39 -21.02 5.47
N ARG A 85 29.09 -19.85 6.08
CA ARG A 85 30.03 -18.92 6.77
C ARG A 85 30.83 -18.07 5.75
N ALA A 86 30.90 -16.73 5.79
CA ALA A 86 30.76 -15.71 6.85
C ALA A 86 30.05 -14.46 6.27
N SER A 87 29.68 -13.34 6.92
CA SER A 87 29.74 -12.77 8.28
C SER A 87 28.86 -11.48 8.27
N THR A 88 28.31 -10.90 9.33
CA THR A 88 28.36 -11.20 10.78
C THR A 88 27.15 -10.60 11.53
N ILE A 89 26.87 -11.16 12.72
CA ILE A 89 26.19 -10.60 13.92
C ILE A 89 25.95 -9.06 13.87
N VAL A 90 24.77 -8.47 14.16
CA VAL A 90 23.87 -8.66 15.32
C VAL A 90 22.38 -8.42 14.98
N SER A 91 21.54 -9.09 15.78
CA SER A 91 20.08 -9.00 15.95
C SER A 91 19.49 -7.62 16.32
N MET A 92 18.16 -7.60 16.39
CA MET A 92 17.27 -6.61 17.04
C MET A 92 16.99 -5.30 16.31
N THR A 93 15.72 -4.92 16.38
CA THR A 93 15.18 -3.61 16.02
C THR A 93 15.80 -2.48 16.85
N PRO A 94 16.46 -1.48 16.24
CA PRO A 94 16.89 -0.29 16.96
C PRO A 94 15.78 0.77 16.94
N SER A 95 15.05 0.89 18.04
CA SER A 95 14.35 2.14 18.38
C SER A 95 15.38 3.19 18.81
N VAL A 96 16.07 3.83 17.86
CA VAL A 96 16.99 4.93 18.17
C VAL A 96 16.94 6.06 17.14
N LYS A 97 16.33 7.17 17.59
CA LYS A 97 16.75 8.57 17.40
C LYS A 97 17.95 8.80 16.45
N ASN A 98 17.70 9.10 15.17
CA ASN A 98 18.70 9.76 14.32
C ASN A 98 18.74 11.27 14.58
N ALA A 99 19.43 11.64 15.65
CA ALA A 99 19.98 12.99 15.77
C ALA A 99 21.31 13.07 15.00
N LEU A 100 21.56 14.22 14.38
CA LEU A 100 22.88 14.70 13.91
C LEU A 100 23.49 13.99 12.68
N TYR A 101 23.17 14.50 11.49
CA TYR A 101 24.22 14.85 10.53
C TYR A 101 24.54 16.35 10.67
N GLY A 102 25.82 16.71 10.58
CA GLY A 102 26.36 17.87 11.31
C GLY A 102 26.23 19.27 10.67
N LYS A 103 25.68 20.20 11.46
CA LYS A 103 26.33 21.46 11.90
C LYS A 103 27.55 21.95 11.09
N ARG A 104 27.43 23.11 10.44
CA ARG A 104 28.54 24.07 10.22
C ARG A 104 28.16 25.42 10.82
N LYS A 105 29.14 26.14 11.41
CA LYS A 105 28.96 27.42 12.11
C LYS A 105 30.09 28.39 11.77
N SER A 106 29.74 29.53 11.19
CA SER A 106 30.51 30.79 11.08
C SER A 106 29.58 31.81 10.41
N SER A 107 29.38 33.05 10.85
CA SER A 107 30.16 33.95 11.72
C SER A 107 29.29 34.69 12.76
N GLY A 108 29.88 35.53 13.63
CA GLY A 108 29.19 36.28 14.70
C GLY A 108 28.23 37.39 14.22
N THR A 109 27.56 38.15 15.12
CA THR A 109 27.89 38.46 16.53
C THR A 109 26.63 38.90 17.31
N SER A 110 26.63 38.78 18.65
CA SER A 110 25.78 39.48 19.67
C SER A 110 24.23 39.37 19.60
N ASP A 111 23.46 39.29 20.69
CA ASP A 111 23.69 39.00 22.12
C ASP A 111 22.35 38.54 22.77
N ASP A 112 22.43 37.92 23.96
CA ASP A 112 21.38 37.74 24.98
C ASP A 112 20.11 36.88 24.73
N ALA A 113 19.41 36.59 25.82
CA ALA A 113 18.70 35.34 26.05
C ALA A 113 17.17 35.45 26.28
N VAL A 114 16.45 34.51 25.65
CA VAL A 114 15.28 33.77 26.16
C VAL A 114 14.04 34.56 26.67
N ASP A 115 12.95 34.47 25.90
CA ASP A 115 11.76 33.72 26.35
C ASP A 115 11.02 33.13 25.13
N GLU A 116 11.24 31.85 24.85
CA GLU A 116 10.64 31.18 23.68
C GLU A 116 9.31 30.53 24.05
N LYS A 117 8.21 31.27 23.86
CA LYS A 117 6.89 30.64 23.64
C LYS A 117 6.88 29.92 22.30
N THR A 118 7.43 28.70 22.28
CA THR A 118 7.36 27.81 21.13
C THR A 118 5.88 27.59 20.78
N ILE A 119 5.48 28.07 19.60
CA ILE A 119 4.10 27.93 19.11
C ILE A 119 3.84 26.44 18.90
N GLU A 120 3.03 25.81 19.76
CA GLU A 120 2.53 24.46 19.52
C GLU A 120 1.69 24.44 18.24
N VAL A 121 2.30 24.00 17.13
CA VAL A 121 1.59 23.72 15.88
C VAL A 121 0.79 22.42 16.07
N LYS A 122 -0.34 22.55 16.75
CA LYS A 122 -1.38 21.52 16.91
C LYS A 122 -1.94 21.14 15.53
N LYS A 123 -1.29 20.20 14.85
CA LYS A 123 -1.77 19.62 13.57
C LYS A 123 -3.04 18.79 13.83
N PRO A 124 -4.24 19.21 13.36
CA PRO A 124 -5.46 18.46 13.62
C PRO A 124 -5.75 17.45 12.49
N SER A 125 -6.16 16.24 12.88
CA SER A 125 -6.84 15.19 12.10
C SER A 125 -6.86 15.37 10.56
N ALA A 126 -5.90 14.74 9.89
CA ALA A 126 -5.75 14.81 8.43
C ALA A 126 -6.91 14.14 7.65
N THR A 127 -7.65 13.19 8.24
CA THR A 127 -8.71 12.44 7.55
C THR A 127 -9.97 13.30 7.30
N PHE A 128 -10.48 13.98 8.32
CA PHE A 128 -11.62 14.90 8.17
C PHE A 128 -11.26 16.20 7.46
N ALA A 129 -9.99 16.64 7.54
CA ALA A 129 -9.52 17.80 6.78
C ALA A 129 -9.63 17.58 5.26
N MET A 130 -9.29 16.38 4.77
CA MET A 130 -9.42 16.03 3.35
C MET A 130 -10.90 15.98 2.90
N LEU A 131 -11.79 15.35 3.67
CA LEU A 131 -13.24 15.37 3.38
C LEU A 131 -13.81 16.80 3.35
N LYS A 132 -13.29 17.71 4.18
CA LYS A 132 -13.69 19.13 4.20
C LYS A 132 -13.32 19.86 2.90
N MET A 133 -12.32 19.39 2.16
CA MET A 133 -11.94 19.97 0.85
C MET A 133 -12.81 19.45 -0.30
N ASN A 134 -13.39 18.24 -0.20
CA ASN A 134 -14.27 17.67 -1.23
C ASN A 134 -15.78 17.87 -0.98
N LYS A 135 -16.17 19.01 -0.39
CA LYS A 135 -17.58 19.31 -0.08
C LYS A 135 -18.47 19.48 -1.31
N ARG A 136 -17.91 19.88 -2.46
CA ARG A 136 -18.68 20.19 -3.67
C ARG A 136 -19.26 18.93 -4.33
N GLU A 137 -18.65 17.77 -4.07
CA GLU A 137 -18.99 16.49 -4.70
C GLU A 137 -19.52 15.46 -3.68
N TRP A 138 -19.92 15.89 -2.48
CA TRP A 138 -20.37 15.00 -1.39
C TRP A 138 -21.49 14.01 -1.80
N LYS A 139 -22.33 14.37 -2.79
CA LYS A 139 -23.34 13.47 -3.37
C LYS A 139 -22.72 12.21 -4.02
N TYR A 140 -21.58 12.35 -4.69
CA TYR A 140 -20.84 11.24 -5.30
C TYR A 140 -20.09 10.41 -4.24
N ILE A 141 -19.64 11.02 -3.16
CA ILE A 141 -19.11 10.28 -2.00
C ILE A 141 -20.22 9.42 -1.39
N PHE A 142 -21.43 9.98 -1.21
CA PHE A 142 -22.55 9.24 -0.64
C PHE A 142 -23.00 8.06 -1.51
N ILE A 143 -23.10 8.23 -2.84
CA ILE A 143 -23.44 7.10 -3.74
C ILE A 143 -22.36 6.01 -3.71
N GLY A 144 -21.08 6.39 -3.57
CA GLY A 144 -19.97 5.46 -3.37
C GLY A 144 -20.06 4.69 -2.05
N CYS A 145 -20.40 5.36 -0.95
CA CYS A 145 -20.61 4.72 0.36
C CYS A 145 -21.79 3.72 0.35
N VAL A 146 -22.90 4.05 -0.32
CA VAL A 146 -24.01 3.10 -0.49
C VAL A 146 -23.57 1.90 -1.33
N SER A 147 -22.85 2.13 -2.43
CA SER A 147 -22.36 1.06 -3.31
C SER A 147 -21.37 0.12 -2.62
N CYS A 148 -20.46 0.63 -1.79
CA CYS A 148 -19.50 -0.22 -1.07
C CYS A 148 -20.15 -1.03 0.06
N LEU A 149 -21.20 -0.51 0.73
CA LEU A 149 -21.96 -1.26 1.72
C LEU A 149 -22.71 -2.44 1.08
N CYS A 150 -23.34 -2.23 -0.08
CA CYS A 150 -24.02 -3.30 -0.81
C CYS A 150 -23.05 -4.41 -1.25
N ASN A 151 -21.89 -4.04 -1.81
CA ASN A 151 -20.89 -5.03 -2.25
C ASN A 151 -20.19 -5.73 -1.07
N GLY A 152 -19.86 -5.00 0.00
CA GLY A 152 -19.25 -5.57 1.21
C GLY A 152 -20.18 -6.53 1.95
N GLY A 153 -21.48 -6.27 1.95
CA GLY A 153 -22.49 -7.17 2.53
C GLY A 153 -22.72 -8.46 1.73
N ILE A 154 -22.30 -8.52 0.46
CA ILE A 154 -22.53 -9.66 -0.43
C ILE A 154 -21.71 -10.89 -0.01
N GLN A 155 -20.45 -10.69 0.38
CA GLN A 155 -19.52 -11.77 0.75
C GLN A 155 -19.99 -12.58 1.99
N PRO A 156 -20.41 -11.97 3.13
CA PRO A 156 -20.97 -12.73 4.24
C PRO A 156 -22.34 -13.34 3.93
N ALA A 157 -23.18 -12.66 3.10
CA ALA A 157 -24.49 -13.18 2.72
C ALA A 157 -24.39 -14.51 1.95
N PHE A 158 -23.45 -14.63 1.00
CA PHE A 158 -23.18 -15.89 0.30
C PHE A 158 -22.79 -17.02 1.27
N GLY A 159 -21.98 -16.74 2.30
CA GLY A 159 -21.63 -17.72 3.33
C GLY A 159 -22.85 -18.24 4.11
N VAL A 160 -23.78 -17.36 4.49
CA VAL A 160 -25.01 -17.74 5.20
C VAL A 160 -25.93 -18.58 4.31
N VAL A 161 -26.05 -18.26 3.02
CA VAL A 161 -26.85 -19.04 2.07
C VAL A 161 -26.27 -20.45 1.88
N LEU A 162 -24.96 -20.58 1.68
CA LEU A 162 -24.28 -21.88 1.54
C LEU A 162 -24.39 -22.73 2.82
N SER A 163 -24.28 -22.09 4.00
CA SER A 163 -24.45 -22.77 5.29
C SER A 163 -25.87 -23.33 5.48
N LYS A 164 -26.91 -22.60 5.03
CA LYS A 164 -28.29 -23.11 5.10
C LYS A 164 -28.57 -24.22 4.09
N LEU A 165 -28.06 -24.11 2.87
CA LEU A 165 -28.26 -25.12 1.83
C LEU A 165 -27.65 -26.47 2.25
N THR A 166 -26.39 -26.46 2.67
CA THR A 166 -25.69 -27.67 3.15
C THR A 166 -26.29 -28.26 4.44
N ALA A 167 -26.91 -27.44 5.30
CA ALA A 167 -27.61 -27.94 6.48
C ALA A 167 -28.90 -28.72 6.14
N VAL A 168 -29.63 -28.32 5.09
CA VAL A 168 -30.85 -29.04 4.64
C VAL A 168 -30.48 -30.44 4.12
N ASP A 169 -29.43 -30.54 3.30
CA ASP A 169 -28.94 -31.83 2.80
C ASP A 169 -28.51 -32.76 3.94
N PHE A 170 -27.82 -32.22 4.96
CA PHE A 170 -27.43 -32.98 6.15
C PHE A 170 -28.64 -33.44 6.98
N GLN A 171 -29.67 -32.61 7.13
CA GLN A 171 -30.92 -33.01 7.82
C GLN A 171 -31.66 -34.12 7.06
N PHE A 172 -31.72 -34.05 5.73
CA PHE A 172 -32.33 -35.09 4.91
C PHE A 172 -31.58 -36.43 5.04
N LEU A 173 -30.24 -36.40 5.01
CA LEU A 173 -29.41 -37.58 5.24
C LEU A 173 -29.62 -38.19 6.64
N GLN A 174 -29.71 -37.37 7.68
CA GLN A 174 -29.99 -37.82 9.05
C GLN A 174 -31.39 -38.46 9.18
N MET A 175 -32.40 -37.92 8.49
CA MET A 175 -33.74 -38.52 8.44
C MET A 175 -33.70 -39.88 7.73
N PHE A 176 -32.99 -39.98 6.61
CA PHE A 176 -32.85 -41.24 5.86
C PHE A 176 -32.14 -42.34 6.67
N ILE A 177 -31.04 -42.01 7.35
CA ILE A 177 -30.31 -42.93 8.23
C ILE A 177 -31.19 -43.44 9.38
N LYS A 178 -31.96 -42.55 10.03
CA LYS A 178 -32.91 -42.95 11.10
C LYS A 178 -34.00 -43.88 10.59
N THR A 179 -34.56 -43.62 9.41
CA THR A 179 -35.57 -44.48 8.79
C THR A 179 -35.02 -45.87 8.50
N ILE A 180 -33.81 -45.99 7.95
CA ILE A 180 -33.16 -47.29 7.71
C ILE A 180 -32.94 -48.04 9.03
N LEU A 181 -32.40 -47.38 10.07
CA LEU A 181 -32.16 -48.00 11.38
C LEU A 181 -33.45 -48.51 12.03
N LEU A 182 -34.54 -47.75 11.97
CA LEU A 182 -35.85 -48.17 12.50
C LEU A 182 -36.42 -49.38 11.74
N LEU A 183 -36.28 -49.41 10.41
CA LEU A 183 -36.70 -50.57 9.60
C LEU A 183 -35.85 -51.81 9.91
N SER A 184 -34.53 -51.66 10.08
CA SER A 184 -33.66 -52.76 10.52
C SER A 184 -34.03 -53.28 11.91
N PHE A 185 -34.30 -52.39 12.87
CA PHE A 185 -34.70 -52.79 14.22
C PHE A 185 -36.04 -53.53 14.25
N ALA A 186 -37.07 -53.01 13.57
CA ALA A 186 -38.37 -53.65 13.48
C ALA A 186 -38.32 -55.02 12.77
N SER A 187 -37.44 -55.17 11.79
CA SER A 187 -37.18 -56.46 11.10
C SER A 187 -36.55 -57.50 12.04
N ILE A 188 -35.63 -57.08 12.91
CA ILE A 188 -35.00 -57.94 13.93
C ILE A 188 -36.04 -58.37 14.99
N GLU A 189 -36.83 -57.42 15.49
CA GLU A 189 -37.84 -57.67 16.53
C GLU A 189 -38.97 -58.61 16.04
N THR A 190 -39.46 -58.41 14.81
CA THR A 190 -40.45 -59.33 14.20
C THR A 190 -39.86 -60.69 13.82
N GLY A 191 -38.55 -60.77 13.55
CA GLY A 191 -37.84 -62.03 13.39
C GLY A 191 -37.73 -62.81 14.70
N LEU A 192 -37.40 -62.12 15.80
CA LEU A 192 -37.26 -62.73 17.13
C LEU A 192 -38.60 -63.26 17.68
N SER A 193 -39.71 -62.60 17.37
CA SER A 193 -41.06 -63.02 17.76
C SER A 193 -41.63 -64.21 16.94
N ARG A 194 -40.88 -64.73 15.97
CA ARG A 194 -41.28 -65.86 15.09
C ARG A 194 -40.50 -67.15 15.32
N MET A 195 -39.55 -67.15 16.25
CA MET A 195 -38.84 -68.35 16.75
C MET A 195 -39.41 -68.79 18.10
#